data_AF-A0A0B3ATE0-F1
#
_entry.id   AF-A0A0B3ATE0-F1
#
_cell.length_a   1.000
_cell.length_b   1.000
_cell.length_c   1.000
_cell.angle_alpha   90.00
_cell.angle_beta   90.00
_cell.angle_gamma   90.00
#
_symmetry.space_group_name_H-M   'P 1'
#
loop_
_entity.id
_entity.type
_entity.pdbx_description
1 polymer ?
#
loop_
_entity_poly.entity_id
_entity_poly.type
_entity_poly.pdbx_seq_one_letter_code
_entity_poly.pdbx_strand_id
1 'polypeptide(L)'
;MTIKKTLGVIALASTISLAGCGGNNPEYTFNGKIGKEQVKFYEEEFGNYNFLKVVKADGSIIKYVDDSKNDLKIEYVEIKVGNNTTQYYLTSKNPIVAGIAQKAQEQFDSYLEKIMKIQTAPLYKE
;
A
#
# COMPACT_ATOMS: atom_id res chain seq x y z
N MET A 1 -3.73 4.36 -22.26
CA MET A 1 -2.32 4.58 -21.92
C MET A 1 -1.86 3.37 -21.10
N THR A 2 -0.94 2.60 -21.65
CA THR A 2 -0.61 1.23 -21.21
C THR A 2 0.47 1.26 -20.13
N ILE A 3 0.07 1.46 -18.87
CA ILE A 3 0.97 1.48 -17.71
C ILE A 3 1.31 0.04 -17.21
N LYS A 4 0.62 -0.98 -17.73
CA LYS A 4 0.57 -2.34 -17.18
C LYS A 4 1.85 -3.20 -17.29
N LYS A 5 2.96 -2.73 -17.87
CA LYS A 5 4.13 -3.60 -18.11
C LYS A 5 5.48 -3.10 -17.60
N THR A 6 5.57 -1.88 -17.07
CA THR A 6 6.87 -1.29 -16.72
C THR A 6 7.18 -1.32 -15.21
N LEU A 7 6.24 -1.74 -14.37
CA LEU A 7 6.44 -1.80 -12.92
C LEU A 7 7.33 -2.98 -12.46
N GLY A 8 7.58 -3.97 -13.32
CA GLY A 8 8.34 -5.17 -12.96
C GLY A 8 9.87 -5.03 -12.90
N VAL A 9 10.45 -3.87 -13.21
CA VAL A 9 11.92 -3.71 -13.32
C VAL A 9 12.40 -2.33 -12.81
N ILE A 10 11.80 -1.80 -11.74
CA ILE A 10 12.43 -0.70 -11.01
C ILE A 10 12.89 -1.27 -9.67
N ALA A 11 14.09 -1.85 -9.68
CA ALA A 11 14.86 -2.11 -8.47
C ALA A 11 15.06 -0.76 -7.76
N LEU A 12 14.14 -0.43 -6.86
CA LEU A 12 14.21 0.77 -6.05
C LEU A 12 15.21 0.48 -4.94
N ALA A 13 16.36 1.15 -5.05
CA ALA A 13 17.40 1.14 -4.04
C ALA A 13 16.76 1.37 -2.65
N SER A 14 17.01 0.40 -1.79
CA SER A 14 16.63 0.40 -0.39
C SER A 14 17.22 1.61 0.36
N THR A 15 16.58 1.94 1.49
CA THR A 15 16.88 3.00 2.51
C THR A 15 15.99 4.24 2.37
N ILE A 16 15.25 4.67 3.40
CA ILE A 16 15.73 5.09 4.73
C ILE A 16 14.96 4.38 5.86
N SER A 17 15.60 3.42 6.53
CA SER A 17 15.20 2.93 7.84
C SER A 17 16.02 3.65 8.92
N LEU A 18 15.43 4.66 9.56
CA LEU A 18 15.93 5.24 10.82
C LEU A 18 15.09 4.73 11.98
N ALA A 19 15.04 3.40 12.14
CA ALA A 19 14.78 2.71 13.40
C ALA A 19 14.79 1.18 13.20
N GLY A 20 15.65 0.49 13.94
CA GLY A 20 15.48 -0.93 14.27
C GLY A 20 16.39 -1.89 13.52
N CYS A 21 17.51 -2.27 14.16
CA CYS A 21 18.26 -3.48 13.81
C CYS A 21 17.37 -4.71 14.06
N GLY A 22 17.24 -5.60 13.07
CA GLY A 22 16.78 -6.97 13.29
C GLY A 22 15.93 -7.56 12.19
N GLY A 23 16.58 -8.27 11.26
CA GLY A 23 16.03 -9.44 10.56
C GLY A 23 15.03 -9.20 9.43
N ASN A 24 15.44 -9.58 8.22
CA ASN A 24 14.66 -9.77 7.00
C ASN A 24 14.01 -8.50 6.44
N ASN A 25 14.64 -7.95 5.42
CA ASN A 25 14.34 -6.65 4.85
C ASN A 25 13.58 -6.87 3.53
N PRO A 26 12.22 -6.92 3.53
CA PRO A 26 11.48 -7.07 2.30
C PRO A 26 11.88 -5.97 1.33
N GLU A 27 12.08 -6.35 0.06
CA GLU A 27 12.66 -5.52 -0.99
C GLU A 27 11.94 -4.18 -1.16
N TYR A 28 10.66 -4.10 -0.74
CA TYR A 28 9.83 -2.90 -0.78
C TYR A 28 9.18 -2.59 0.57
N THR A 29 9.70 -1.56 1.25
CA THR A 29 9.03 -0.98 2.43
C THR A 29 8.95 0.54 2.33
N PHE A 30 7.84 1.09 2.81
CA PHE A 30 7.66 2.52 3.03
C PHE A 30 7.03 2.74 4.39
N ASN A 31 7.55 3.70 5.15
CA ASN A 31 6.94 4.15 6.39
C ASN A 31 7.17 5.65 6.53
N GLY A 32 6.15 6.45 6.20
CA GLY A 32 6.30 7.89 6.13
C GLY A 32 4.97 8.61 6.01
N LYS A 33 5.05 9.94 5.92
CA LYS A 33 3.87 10.77 5.73
C LYS A 33 3.60 11.04 4.26
N ILE A 34 2.33 10.99 3.88
CA ILE A 34 1.83 11.50 2.60
C ILE A 34 0.76 12.54 2.93
N GLY A 35 1.11 13.82 2.76
CA GLY A 35 0.28 14.92 3.28
C GLY A 35 0.14 14.83 4.81
N LYS A 36 -1.10 14.74 5.31
CA LYS A 36 -1.40 14.61 6.75
C LYS A 36 -1.51 13.17 7.24
N GLU A 37 -1.37 12.20 6.33
CA GLU A 37 -1.63 10.78 6.62
C GLU A 37 -0.34 10.05 6.92
N GLN A 38 -0.36 9.15 7.90
CA GLN A 38 0.74 8.20 8.10
C GLN A 38 0.49 6.99 7.21
N VAL A 39 1.44 6.68 6.33
CA VAL A 39 1.32 5.59 5.36
C VAL A 39 2.45 4.59 5.59
N LYS A 40 2.08 3.32 5.70
CA LYS A 40 3.01 2.19 5.77
C LYS A 40 2.69 1.22 4.63
N PHE A 41 3.67 0.94 3.78
CA PHE A 41 3.63 -0.12 2.79
C PHE A 41 4.71 -1.16 3.12
N TYR A 42 4.37 -2.43 3.03
CA TYR A 42 5.33 -3.51 3.19
C TYR A 42 4.84 -4.78 2.51
N GLU A 43 5.80 -5.54 2.00
CA GLU A 43 5.62 -6.90 1.50
C GLU A 43 5.97 -7.91 2.61
N GLU A 44 5.27 -9.03 2.66
CA GLU A 44 5.59 -10.16 3.55
C GLU A 44 6.17 -11.33 2.76
N GLU A 45 7.48 -11.58 2.92
CA GLU A 45 8.31 -12.49 2.10
C GLU A 45 7.78 -13.93 1.97
N PHE A 46 7.06 -14.44 2.97
CA PHE A 46 6.61 -15.84 2.99
C PHE A 46 5.21 -16.06 2.43
N GLY A 47 4.54 -15.00 2.02
CA GLY A 47 3.12 -15.07 1.72
C GLY A 47 2.68 -14.36 0.45
N ASN A 48 3.59 -13.70 -0.27
CA ASN A 48 3.24 -12.88 -1.43
C ASN A 48 2.14 -11.86 -1.07
N TYR A 49 2.18 -11.34 0.15
CA TYR A 49 1.21 -10.37 0.65
C TYR A 49 1.75 -8.96 0.47
N ASN A 50 0.96 -8.06 -0.09
CA ASN A 50 1.21 -6.62 0.03
C ASN A 50 0.22 -5.99 0.99
N PHE A 51 0.75 -5.15 1.88
CA PHE A 51 -0.07 -4.40 2.82
C PHE A 51 0.20 -2.91 2.65
N LEU A 52 -0.87 -2.15 2.44
CA LEU A 52 -0.83 -0.70 2.52
C LEU A 52 -1.76 -0.23 3.64
N LYS A 53 -1.19 0.35 4.69
CA LYS A 53 -1.91 0.91 5.82
C LYS A 53 -1.83 2.43 5.80
N VAL A 54 -2.98 3.09 5.86
CA VAL A 54 -3.14 4.54 5.94
C VAL A 54 -3.81 4.87 7.27
N VAL A 55 -3.18 5.71 8.08
CA VAL A 55 -3.79 6.33 9.25
C VAL A 55 -4.11 7.77 8.89
N LYS A 56 -5.41 8.10 8.89
CA LYS A 56 -5.90 9.43 8.59
C LYS A 56 -5.76 10.38 9.78
N ALA A 57 -5.90 11.67 9.52
CA ALA A 57 -5.79 12.70 10.55
C ALA A 57 -6.87 12.60 11.65
N ASP A 58 -8.03 12.03 11.33
CA ASP A 58 -9.11 11.75 12.28
C ASP A 58 -8.90 10.45 13.10
N GLY A 59 -7.76 9.77 12.91
CA GLY A 59 -7.42 8.51 13.57
C GLY A 59 -8.07 7.27 12.94
N SER A 60 -8.89 7.42 11.90
CA SER A 60 -9.39 6.26 11.14
C SER A 60 -8.25 5.58 10.38
N ILE A 61 -8.38 4.28 10.19
CA ILE A 61 -7.37 3.44 9.53
C ILE A 61 -8.01 2.79 8.32
N ILE A 62 -7.31 2.83 7.19
CA ILE A 62 -7.63 2.03 6.01
C ILE A 62 -6.45 1.10 5.75
N LYS A 63 -6.72 -0.20 5.61
CA LYS A 63 -5.74 -1.21 5.25
C LYS A 63 -6.18 -1.87 3.94
N TYR A 64 -5.36 -1.73 2.91
CA TYR A 64 -5.50 -2.41 1.63
C TYR A 64 -4.62 -3.66 1.66
N VAL A 65 -5.16 -4.78 1.19
CA VAL A 65 -4.49 -6.08 1.27
C VAL A 65 -4.52 -6.78 -0.08
N ASP A 66 -3.33 -7.09 -0.59
CA ASP A 66 -3.07 -8.07 -1.64
C ASP A 66 -2.68 -9.39 -0.95
N ASP A 67 -3.49 -10.45 -1.07
CA ASP A 67 -3.39 -11.68 -0.31
C ASP A 67 -3.30 -12.99 -1.09
N SER A 68 -3.31 -12.92 -2.41
CA SER A 68 -3.29 -14.14 -3.20
C SER A 68 -2.11 -14.26 -4.15
N LYS A 69 -1.52 -13.14 -4.61
CA LYS A 69 -0.62 -13.19 -5.78
C LYS A 69 0.53 -12.18 -5.81
N ASN A 70 0.60 -11.22 -4.89
CA ASN A 70 1.56 -10.11 -5.01
C ASN A 70 1.47 -9.44 -6.40
N ASP A 71 0.26 -9.32 -6.94
CA ASP A 71 0.02 -8.75 -8.27
C ASP A 71 -0.46 -7.29 -8.20
N LEU A 72 -0.39 -6.70 -6.99
CA LEU A 72 -0.83 -5.36 -6.64
C LEU A 72 -2.33 -5.15 -6.89
N LYS A 73 -3.11 -6.22 -6.91
CA LYS A 73 -4.57 -6.15 -6.84
C LYS A 73 -5.01 -6.51 -5.44
N ILE A 74 -5.86 -5.68 -4.87
CA ILE A 74 -6.31 -5.89 -3.50
C ILE A 74 -7.46 -6.91 -3.49
N GLU A 75 -7.47 -7.85 -2.56
CA GLU A 75 -8.56 -8.82 -2.36
C GLU A 75 -9.55 -8.31 -1.34
N TYR A 76 -9.09 -7.51 -0.39
CA TYR A 76 -9.98 -6.79 0.52
C TYR A 76 -9.41 -5.47 1.01
N VAL A 77 -10.33 -4.61 1.44
CA VAL A 77 -10.02 -3.40 2.20
C VAL A 77 -10.65 -3.50 3.58
N GLU A 78 -9.87 -3.21 4.60
CA GLU A 78 -10.32 -3.08 5.98
C GLU A 78 -10.36 -1.61 6.39
N ILE A 79 -11.47 -1.17 6.96
CA ILE A 79 -11.66 0.18 7.48
C ILE A 79 -11.93 0.07 8.97
N LYS A 80 -11.13 0.78 9.76
CA LYS A 80 -11.31 0.89 11.21
C LYS A 80 -11.59 2.33 11.63
N VAL A 81 -12.69 2.52 12.34
CA VAL A 81 -13.11 3.82 12.90
C VAL A 81 -13.45 3.61 14.37
N GLY A 82 -12.60 4.13 15.26
CA GLY A 82 -12.68 3.85 16.69
C GLY A 82 -12.54 2.35 16.96
N ASN A 83 -13.58 1.75 17.56
CA ASN A 83 -13.64 0.33 17.88
C ASN A 83 -14.29 -0.52 16.79
N ASN A 84 -14.85 0.11 15.75
CA ASN A 84 -15.52 -0.60 14.67
C ASN A 84 -14.53 -0.94 13.56
N THR A 85 -14.55 -2.20 13.13
CA THR A 85 -13.78 -2.68 11.98
C THR A 85 -14.77 -3.23 10.95
N THR A 86 -14.60 -2.86 9.69
CA THR A 86 -15.39 -3.38 8.57
C THR A 86 -14.46 -3.82 7.45
N GLN A 87 -14.73 -4.99 6.90
CA GLN A 87 -13.96 -5.55 5.79
C GLN A 87 -14.86 -5.66 4.56
N TYR A 88 -14.31 -5.27 3.41
CA TYR A 88 -14.97 -5.38 2.12
C TYR A 88 -14.10 -6.27 1.23
N TYR A 89 -14.58 -7.49 0.97
CA TYR A 89 -13.93 -8.44 0.07
C TYR A 89 -14.32 -8.11 -1.38
N LEU A 90 -13.32 -7.85 -2.21
CA LEU A 90 -13.49 -7.39 -3.59
C LEU A 90 -14.02 -8.50 -4.52
N THR A 91 -13.98 -9.76 -4.08
CA THR A 91 -14.62 -10.90 -4.77
C THR A 91 -16.14 -10.93 -4.62
N SER A 92 -16.71 -10.06 -3.79
CA SER A 92 -18.15 -9.99 -3.54
C SER A 92 -18.95 -9.65 -4.81
N LYS A 93 -20.05 -10.37 -5.03
CA LYS A 93 -21.01 -10.09 -6.12
C LYS A 93 -21.97 -8.94 -5.78
N ASN A 94 -21.86 -8.35 -4.60
CA ASN A 94 -22.71 -7.22 -4.20
C ASN A 94 -22.30 -5.96 -4.96
N PRO A 95 -23.22 -5.27 -5.67
CA PRO A 95 -22.88 -4.11 -6.50
C PRO A 95 -22.34 -2.92 -5.68
N ILE A 96 -22.77 -2.76 -4.42
CA ILE A 96 -22.23 -1.73 -3.53
C ILE A 96 -20.77 -2.05 -3.21
N VAL A 97 -20.48 -3.31 -2.90
CA VAL A 97 -19.10 -3.75 -2.61
C VAL A 97 -18.22 -3.64 -3.86
N ALA A 98 -18.76 -3.87 -5.05
CA ALA A 98 -18.03 -3.65 -6.31
C ALA A 98 -17.66 -2.17 -6.53
N GLY A 99 -18.53 -1.23 -6.14
CA GLY A 99 -18.19 0.20 -6.18
C GLY A 99 -17.09 0.56 -5.17
N ILE A 100 -17.14 0.00 -3.96
CA ILE A 100 -16.10 0.16 -2.94
C ILE A 100 -14.77 -0.43 -3.43
N ALA A 101 -14.83 -1.62 -4.04
CA ALA A 101 -13.70 -2.34 -4.61
C ALA A 101 -12.92 -1.48 -5.61
N GLN A 102 -13.62 -0.93 -6.59
CA GLN A 102 -13.01 -0.07 -7.59
C GLN A 102 -12.32 1.15 -6.96
N LYS A 103 -13.01 1.83 -6.03
CA LYS A 103 -12.45 3.01 -5.36
C LYS A 103 -11.27 2.68 -4.46
N ALA A 104 -11.30 1.53 -3.80
CA ALA A 104 -10.21 1.07 -2.98
C ALA A 104 -8.96 0.77 -3.81
N GLN A 105 -9.11 0.11 -4.98
CA GLN A 105 -8.00 -0.12 -5.89
C GLN A 105 -7.42 1.20 -6.44
N GLU A 106 -8.26 2.13 -6.88
CA GLU A 106 -7.82 3.45 -7.35
C GLU A 106 -7.01 4.22 -6.28
N GLN A 107 -7.43 4.13 -5.01
CA GLN A 107 -6.70 4.76 -3.90
C GLN A 107 -5.39 4.04 -3.60
N PHE A 108 -5.40 2.70 -3.61
CA PHE A 108 -4.20 1.88 -3.44
C PHE A 108 -3.15 2.26 -4.49
N ASP A 109 -3.52 2.24 -5.78
CA ASP A 109 -2.66 2.63 -6.90
C ASP A 109 -2.13 4.06 -6.72
N SER A 110 -2.98 4.99 -6.30
CA SER A 110 -2.57 6.38 -6.05
C SER A 110 -1.53 6.51 -4.93
N TYR A 111 -1.63 5.72 -3.86
CA TYR A 111 -0.60 5.72 -2.82
C TYR A 111 0.70 5.09 -3.31
N LEU A 112 0.64 3.99 -4.06
CA LEU A 112 1.84 3.38 -4.63
C LEU A 112 2.59 4.37 -5.53
N GLU A 113 1.88 5.10 -6.40
CA GLU A 113 2.49 6.15 -7.22
C GLU A 113 3.15 7.25 -6.39
N LYS A 114 2.54 7.66 -5.27
CA LYS A 114 3.12 8.67 -4.37
C LYS A 114 4.34 8.13 -3.64
N ILE A 115 4.29 6.89 -3.16
CA ILE A 115 5.42 6.21 -2.53
C ILE A 115 6.59 6.12 -3.52
N MET A 116 6.33 5.65 -4.74
CA MET A 116 7.32 5.62 -5.81
C MET A 116 7.90 7.01 -6.08
N LYS A 117 7.07 8.05 -6.20
CA LYS A 117 7.55 9.43 -6.38
C LYS A 117 8.42 9.90 -5.22
N ILE A 118 8.11 9.54 -3.98
CA ILE A 118 8.92 9.91 -2.81
C ILE A 118 10.26 9.18 -2.81
N GLN A 119 10.26 7.88 -3.13
CA GLN A 119 11.47 7.06 -3.13
C GLN A 119 12.36 7.27 -4.36
N THR A 120 11.78 7.70 -5.48
CA THR A 120 12.52 8.08 -6.71
C THR A 120 12.78 9.58 -6.80
N ALA A 121 12.17 10.41 -5.94
CA ALA A 121 12.50 11.81 -5.85
C ALA A 121 13.97 11.93 -5.47
N PRO A 122 14.72 12.81 -6.14
CA PRO A 122 16.12 12.57 -6.43
C PRO A 122 16.97 12.42 -5.15
N LEU A 123 17.78 11.36 -5.11
CA LEU A 123 19.12 11.33 -4.50
C LEU A 123 20.07 12.41 -5.11
N TYR A 124 19.54 13.50 -5.66
CA TYR A 124 20.26 14.59 -6.34
C TYR A 124 20.01 15.91 -5.62
N LYS A 125 20.66 16.06 -4.46
CA LYS A 125 21.17 17.30 -3.85
C LYS A 125 22.27 16.80 -2.89
N GLU A 126 23.55 17.08 -3.04
CA GLU A 126 24.34 18.02 -3.84
C GLU A 126 25.63 17.32 -4.30
#